data_AF-A0A6G5RQU4-F1
#
_entry.id   AF-A0A6G5RQU4-F1
#
_cell.length_a   1.000
_cell.length_b   1.000
_cell.length_c   1.000
_cell.angle_alpha   90.00
_cell.angle_beta   90.00
_cell.angle_gamma   90.00
#
_symmetry.space_group_name_H-M   'P 1'
#
loop_
_entity.id
_entity.type
_entity.pdbx_description
1 polymer ?
#
loop_
_entity_poly.entity_id
_entity_poly.type
_entity_poly.pdbx_seq_one_letter_code
_entity_poly.pdbx_strand_id
1 'polypeptide(L)'
;MAEVAHRIEAPGRTLTTTFITHAHAAHYLGLESLRSRFPQAKAVALPSVVAEIKATSDAQRKTWREWFEGRALDNTAIPEPLDGDTILIDGHGIRRDHAE
;
A
#
# COMPACT_ATOMS: atom_id res chain seq x y z
N MET A 1 10.37 6.07 6.27
CA MET A 1 9.00 6.56 6.01
C MET A 1 8.81 8.07 6.14
N ALA A 2 9.59 8.77 6.98
CA ALA A 2 9.45 10.23 7.16
C ALA A 2 9.51 11.04 5.84
N GLU A 3 10.42 10.71 4.93
CA GLU A 3 10.55 11.38 3.63
C GLU A 3 9.28 11.27 2.77
N VAL A 4 8.70 10.07 2.67
CA VAL A 4 7.46 9.86 1.90
C VAL A 4 6.30 10.64 2.51
N ALA A 5 6.17 10.62 3.84
CA ALA A 5 5.16 11.41 4.54
C ALA A 5 5.33 12.92 4.27
N HIS A 6 6.57 13.42 4.34
CA HIS A 6 6.87 14.82 4.02
C HIS A 6 6.47 15.17 2.58
N ARG A 7 6.82 14.33 1.60
CA ARG A 7 6.46 14.55 0.19
C ARG A 7 4.94 14.53 -0.07
N ILE A 8 4.18 13.78 0.72
CA ILE A 8 2.71 13.77 0.67
C ILE A 8 2.13 15.08 1.22
N GLU A 9 2.73 15.62 2.29
CA GLU A 9 2.23 16.82 2.97
C GLU A 9 2.67 18.13 2.33
N ALA A 10 3.88 18.17 1.74
CA ALA A 10 4.47 19.38 1.17
C ALA A 10 3.57 20.13 0.17
N PRO A 11 2.77 19.47 -0.68
CA PRO A 11 1.84 20.14 -1.60
C PRO A 11 0.59 20.73 -0.94
N GLY A 12 0.34 20.48 0.35
CA GLY A 12 -0.87 20.92 1.06
C GLY A 12 -2.15 20.21 0.62
N ARG A 13 -2.04 19.03 -0.01
CA ARG A 13 -3.17 18.19 -0.44
C ARG A 13 -3.49 17.12 0.60
N THR A 14 -4.72 16.61 0.58
CA THR A 14 -5.14 15.51 1.45
C THR A 14 -4.90 14.16 0.77
N LEU A 15 -4.13 13.28 1.40
CA LEU A 15 -4.05 11.88 0.98
C LEU A 15 -5.38 11.18 1.28
N THR A 16 -6.07 10.71 0.24
CA THR A 16 -7.35 9.99 0.38
C THR A 16 -7.19 8.49 0.16
N THR A 17 -6.30 8.07 -0.74
CA THR A 17 -6.16 6.68 -1.16
C THR A 17 -4.71 6.32 -1.43
N THR A 18 -4.26 5.20 -0.90
CA THR A 18 -3.00 4.52 -1.25
C THR A 18 -3.35 3.26 -2.03
N PHE A 19 -2.95 3.17 -3.30
CA PHE A 19 -3.16 1.98 -4.12
C PHE A 19 -1.91 1.08 -4.11
N ILE A 20 -2.09 -0.20 -3.76
CA ILE A 20 -1.02 -1.20 -3.78
C ILE A 20 -1.10 -1.95 -5.11
N THR A 21 -0.02 -1.88 -5.89
CA THR A 21 -0.02 -2.36 -7.29
C THR A 21 0.06 -3.89 -7.40
N HIS A 22 0.86 -4.56 -6.57
CA HIS A 22 1.02 -6.01 -6.52
C HIS A 22 1.59 -6.48 -5.18
N ALA A 23 1.61 -7.79 -4.95
CA ALA A 23 1.79 -8.39 -3.62
C ALA A 23 3.26 -8.54 -3.15
N HIS A 24 4.21 -7.78 -3.70
CA HIS A 24 5.59 -7.79 -3.20
C HIS A 24 5.75 -6.87 -1.98
N ALA A 25 6.49 -7.30 -0.97
CA ALA A 25 6.71 -6.58 0.29
C ALA A 25 7.21 -5.13 0.10
N ALA A 26 8.02 -4.87 -0.93
CA ALA A 26 8.47 -3.52 -1.27
C ALA A 26 7.33 -2.51 -1.53
N HIS A 27 6.13 -3.01 -1.89
CA HIS A 27 4.98 -2.19 -2.25
C HIS A 27 4.03 -1.91 -1.07
N TYR A 28 4.10 -2.68 0.02
CA TYR A 28 3.14 -2.55 1.11
C TYR A 28 3.73 -2.56 2.52
N LEU A 29 5.03 -2.86 2.72
CA LEU A 29 5.62 -2.84 4.07
C LEU A 29 5.61 -1.46 4.75
N GLY A 30 5.45 -0.37 3.98
CA GLY A 30 5.27 0.98 4.54
C GLY A 30 3.84 1.29 5.00
N LEU A 31 2.88 0.40 4.76
CA LEU A 31 1.45 0.72 4.83
C LEU A 31 1.00 1.10 6.25
N GLU A 32 1.40 0.34 7.27
CA GLU A 32 1.03 0.63 8.66
C GLU A 32 1.57 2.00 9.14
N SER A 33 2.78 2.37 8.70
CA SER A 33 3.34 3.69 8.96
C SER A 33 2.55 4.81 8.28
N LEU A 34 2.15 4.60 7.02
CA LEU A 34 1.31 5.57 6.31
C LEU A 34 -0.08 5.69 6.96
N ARG A 35 -0.69 4.58 7.35
CA ARG A 35 -2.00 4.56 8.00
C ARG A 35 -1.98 5.25 9.37
N SER A 36 -0.88 5.11 10.13
CA SER A 36 -0.70 5.85 11.38
C SER A 36 -0.58 7.36 11.16
N ARG A 37 0.07 7.78 10.06
CA ARG A 37 0.27 9.21 9.76
C ARG A 37 -0.92 9.88 9.06
N PHE A 38 -1.66 9.11 8.27
CA PHE A 38 -2.79 9.55 7.45
C PHE A 38 -4.00 8.62 7.70
N PRO A 39 -4.60 8.64 8.90
CA PRO A 39 -5.63 7.67 9.29
C PRO A 39 -6.92 7.76 8.48
N GLN A 40 -7.14 8.86 7.76
CA GLN A 40 -8.29 9.06 6.86
C GLN A 40 -8.06 8.46 5.47
N ALA A 41 -6.81 8.14 5.11
CA ALA A 41 -6.49 7.58 3.81
C ALA A 41 -6.83 6.09 3.78
N LYS A 42 -7.59 5.66 2.77
CA LYS A 42 -7.83 4.24 2.50
C LYS A 42 -6.60 3.61 1.86
N ALA A 43 -6.38 2.33 2.13
CA ALA A 43 -5.40 1.54 1.39
C ALA A 43 -6.14 0.45 0.63
N VAL A 44 -5.99 0.44 -0.69
CA VAL A 44 -6.77 -0.43 -1.57
C VAL A 44 -5.86 -1.16 -2.55
N ALA A 45 -6.27 -2.34 -2.97
CA ALA A 45 -5.60 -3.13 -4.00
C ALA A 45 -6.63 -3.98 -4.76
N LEU A 46 -6.26 -4.51 -5.93
CA LEU A 46 -7.15 -5.47 -6.62
C LEU A 46 -7.46 -6.67 -5.70
N PRO A 47 -8.67 -7.25 -5.75
CA PRO A 47 -9.03 -8.38 -4.89
C PRO A 47 -8.04 -9.55 -4.95
N SER A 48 -7.50 -9.85 -6.14
CA SER A 48 -6.45 -10.87 -6.31
C SER A 48 -5.15 -10.52 -5.59
N VAL A 49 -4.73 -9.26 -5.65
CA VAL A 49 -3.55 -8.75 -4.93
C VAL A 49 -3.77 -8.81 -3.42
N VAL A 50 -4.96 -8.45 -2.92
CA VAL A 50 -5.29 -8.57 -1.50
C VAL A 50 -5.20 -10.03 -1.04
N ALA A 51 -5.75 -10.97 -1.82
CA ALA A 51 -5.67 -12.40 -1.51
C ALA A 51 -4.22 -12.90 -1.47
N GLU A 52 -3.38 -12.49 -2.41
CA GLU A 52 -1.97 -12.86 -2.45
C GLU A 52 -1.17 -12.25 -1.29
N ILE A 53 -1.41 -10.98 -0.94
CA ILE A 53 -0.79 -10.35 0.24
C ILE A 53 -1.18 -11.14 1.50
N LYS A 54 -2.47 -11.48 1.70
CA LYS A 54 -2.91 -12.27 2.86
C LYS A 54 -2.22 -13.64 2.92
N ALA A 55 -1.98 -14.28 1.78
CA ALA A 55 -1.34 -15.59 1.72
C ALA A 55 0.18 -15.54 1.98
N THR A 56 0.84 -14.43 1.66
CA THR A 56 2.30 -14.35 1.61
C THR A 56 2.92 -13.40 2.63
N SER A 57 2.13 -12.52 3.27
CA SER A 57 2.65 -11.39 4.05
C SER A 57 3.54 -11.82 5.21
N ASP A 58 3.18 -12.90 5.91
CA ASP A 58 3.97 -13.39 7.04
C ASP A 58 5.34 -13.92 6.61
N ALA A 59 5.38 -14.70 5.53
CA ALA A 59 6.63 -15.24 4.98
C ALA A 59 7.52 -14.09 4.48
N GLN A 60 6.96 -13.14 3.72
CA GLN A 60 7.70 -11.99 3.22
C GLN A 60 8.24 -11.11 4.36
N ARG A 61 7.43 -10.87 5.41
CA ARG A 61 7.85 -10.10 6.59
C ARG A 61 9.03 -10.75 7.29
N LYS A 62 9.01 -12.07 7.47
CA LYS A 62 10.14 -12.83 8.03
C LYS A 62 11.39 -12.69 7.16
N THR A 63 11.28 -12.96 5.86
CA THR A 63 12.41 -12.87 4.92
C THR A 63 13.02 -11.47 4.89
N TRP A 64 12.20 -10.42 4.88
CA TRP A 64 12.69 -9.04 4.89
C TRP A 64 13.37 -8.69 6.21
N ARG A 65 12.83 -9.13 7.35
CA ARG A 65 13.51 -8.96 8.63
C ARG A 65 14.87 -9.65 8.65
N GLU A 66 14.99 -10.84 8.06
CA GLU A 66 16.28 -11.53 7.95
C GLU A 66 17.27 -10.77 7.04
N TRP A 67 16.84 -10.38 5.84
CA TRP A 67 17.69 -9.67 4.87
C TRP A 67 18.20 -8.32 5.36
N PHE A 68 17.40 -7.59 6.14
CA PHE A 68 17.76 -6.28 6.65
C PHE A 68 18.19 -6.31 8.12
N GLU A 69 18.59 -7.48 8.66
CA GLU A 69 19.09 -7.63 10.03
C GLU A 69 18.14 -7.02 11.08
N GLY A 70 16.84 -7.23 10.89
CA GLY A 70 15.77 -6.71 11.74
C GLY A 70 15.41 -5.23 11.53
N ARG A 71 16.07 -4.52 10.61
CA ARG A 71 15.81 -3.09 10.32
C ARG A 71 14.67 -2.85 9.34
N ALA A 72 14.12 -3.90 8.73
CA ALA A 72 12.92 -3.79 7.88
C ALA A 72 11.70 -3.39 8.72
N LEU A 73 10.74 -2.72 8.07
CA LEU A 73 9.45 -2.41 8.69
C LEU A 73 8.66 -3.70 8.96
N ASP A 74 8.05 -3.77 10.14
CA ASP A 74 7.24 -4.91 10.58
C ASP A 74 5.75 -4.65 10.34
N ASN A 75 5.34 -4.61 9.07
CA ASN A 75 3.97 -4.28 8.70
C ASN A 75 3.05 -5.49 8.77
N THR A 76 1.96 -5.36 9.54
CA THR A 76 0.87 -6.34 9.60
C THR A 76 -0.40 -5.86 8.87
N ALA A 77 -0.42 -4.60 8.40
CA ALA A 77 -1.57 -4.05 7.70
C ALA A 77 -1.76 -4.69 6.32
N ILE A 78 -3.01 -5.03 6.00
CA ILE A 78 -3.46 -5.56 4.72
C ILE A 78 -4.36 -4.52 4.06
N PRO A 79 -4.20 -4.22 2.75
CA PRO A 79 -5.09 -3.32 2.04
C PRO A 79 -6.50 -3.92 1.88
N GLU A 80 -7.48 -3.04 1.70
CA GLU A 80 -8.86 -3.40 1.36
C GLU A 80 -8.98 -3.77 -0.12
N PRO A 81 -9.91 -4.67 -0.50
CA PRO A 81 -10.20 -4.91 -1.91
C PRO A 81 -10.77 -3.63 -2.53
N LEU A 82 -10.28 -3.28 -3.72
CA LEU A 82 -10.81 -2.19 -4.50
C LEU A 82 -12.23 -2.55 -4.99
N ASP A 83 -13.16 -1.62 -4.79
CA ASP A 83 -14.51 -1.73 -5.34
C ASP A 83 -14.48 -1.41 -6.84
N GLY A 84 -14.74 -2.42 -7.67
CA GLY A 84 -14.65 -2.29 -9.12
C GLY A 84 -13.20 -2.21 -9.62
N ASP A 85 -12.98 -1.47 -10.70
CA ASP A 85 -11.69 -1.41 -11.42
C ASP A 85 -11.14 0.01 -11.58
N THR A 86 -11.78 0.97 -10.92
CA THR A 86 -11.51 2.40 -11.07
C THR A 86 -11.05 3.02 -9.75
N ILE A 87 -10.01 3.84 -9.81
CA ILE A 87 -9.53 4.65 -8.70
C ILE A 87 -9.73 6.12 -9.06
N LEU A 88 -10.20 6.94 -8.13
CA LEU A 88 -10.35 8.38 -8.34
C LEU A 88 -9.07 9.12 -7.94
N ILE A 89 -8.55 9.94 -8.85
CA ILE A 89 -7.48 10.91 -8.60
C ILE A 89 -8.03 12.30 -8.92
N ASP A 90 -8.21 13.14 -7.90
CA ASP A 90 -8.77 14.49 -8.05
C ASP A 90 -10.08 14.54 -8.87
N GLY A 91 -10.94 13.52 -8.71
CA GLY A 91 -12.21 13.39 -9.44
C GLY A 91 -12.10 12.70 -10.81
N HIS A 92 -10.89 12.39 -11.28
CA HIS A 92 -10.65 11.66 -12.52
C HIS A 92 -10.48 10.17 -12.24
N GLY A 93 -11.28 9.35 -12.92
CA GLY A 93 -11.16 7.89 -12.84
C GLY A 93 -9.94 7.39 -13.62
N ILE A 94 -9.11 6.58 -12.98
CA ILE A 94 -8.03 5.82 -13.60
C ILE A 94 -8.34 4.35 -13.45
N ARG A 95 -8.17 3.59 -14.55
CA ARG A 95 -8.34 2.14 -14.60
C ARG A 95 -7.00 1.51 -14.98
N ARG A 96 -6.76 0.30 -14.50
CA ARG A 96 -5.65 -0.50 -15.00
C ARG A 96 -5.95 -0.88 -16.44
N ASP A 97 -5.03 -0.59 -17.36
CA ASP A 97 -5.14 -1.12 -18.72
C ASP A 97 -4.94 -2.65 -18.68
N HIS A 98 -5.85 -3.39 -19.31
CA HIS A 98 -5.75 -4.83 -19.45
C HIS A 98 -5.11 -5.12 -20.80
N ALA A 99 -3.83 -5.51 -20.81
CA ALA A 99 -3.35 -6.46 -21.80
C ALA A 99 -3.59 -7.86 -21.21
N GLU A 100 -4.31 -8.68 -21.96
CA GLU A 100 -4.55 -10.10 -21.67
C GLU A 100 -3.24 -10.88 -21.47
#